data_AF-A0A1G7DRK3-F1
#
_entry.id   AF-A0A1G7DRK3-F1
#
_cell.length_a   1.000
_cell.length_b   1.000
_cell.length_c   1.000
_cell.angle_alpha   90.00
_cell.angle_beta   90.00
_cell.angle_gamma   90.00
#
_symmetry.space_group_name_H-M   'P 1'
#
loop_
_entity.id
_entity.type
_entity.pdbx_description
1 polymer ?
#
loop_
_entity_poly.entity_id
_entity_poly.type
_entity_poly.pdbx_seq_one_letter_code
_entity_poly.pdbx_strand_id
1 'polypeptide(L)'
;MADGDPAWTRLESRGRRELQQGLDRAGLDADAVWVDYLTLGGALSADDLVAAVAGRRALARRDHDLLAHAVNERLPADGPRVPYSDQLG
;
A
#
# COMPACT_ATOMS: atom_id res chain seq x y z
N MET A 1 -2.65 -13.87 -17.79
CA MET A 1 -3.85 -13.65 -16.97
C MET A 1 -3.36 -13.33 -15.57
N ALA A 2 -3.64 -12.15 -15.04
CA ALA A 2 -3.39 -11.89 -13.63
C ALA A 2 -4.35 -12.80 -12.85
N ASP A 3 -3.81 -13.77 -12.14
CA ASP A 3 -4.57 -14.63 -11.25
C ASP A 3 -4.99 -13.77 -10.07
N GLY A 4 -6.10 -13.04 -10.26
CA GLY A 4 -6.61 -12.09 -9.30
C GLY A 4 -7.20 -12.86 -8.13
N ASP A 5 -6.45 -12.94 -7.03
CA ASP A 5 -6.91 -13.49 -5.75
C ASP A 5 -8.33 -12.94 -5.43
N PRO A 6 -9.39 -13.78 -5.51
CA PRO A 6 -10.78 -13.31 -5.35
C PRO A 6 -11.08 -12.79 -3.94
N ALA A 7 -10.27 -13.16 -2.95
CA ALA A 7 -10.34 -12.58 -1.62
C ALA A 7 -9.78 -11.14 -1.64
N TRP A 8 -8.62 -10.96 -2.30
CA TRP A 8 -8.01 -9.65 -2.44
C TRP A 8 -8.89 -8.64 -3.18
N THR A 9 -9.54 -9.02 -4.29
CA THR A 9 -10.43 -8.08 -5.02
C THR A 9 -11.51 -7.46 -4.13
N ARG A 10 -11.99 -8.20 -3.12
CA ARG A 10 -12.98 -7.69 -2.14
C ARG A 10 -12.34 -6.80 -1.07
N LEU A 11 -11.11 -7.11 -0.67
CA LEU A 11 -10.38 -6.40 0.38
C LEU A 11 -9.57 -5.21 -0.13
N GLU A 12 -9.27 -5.13 -1.42
CA GLU A 12 -8.40 -4.12 -2.03
C GLU A 12 -8.85 -2.70 -1.66
N SER A 13 -10.15 -2.43 -1.73
CA SER A 13 -10.70 -1.12 -1.38
C SER A 13 -10.51 -0.78 0.10
N ARG A 14 -10.52 -1.77 1.00
CA ARG A 14 -10.22 -1.58 2.42
C ARG A 14 -8.72 -1.34 2.61
N GLY A 15 -7.88 -2.21 2.05
CA GLY A 15 -6.42 -2.06 2.13
C GLY A 15 -5.94 -0.71 1.61
N ARG A 16 -6.45 -0.27 0.47
CA ARG A 16 -6.16 1.07 -0.08
C ARG A 16 -6.55 2.21 0.87
N ARG A 17 -7.73 2.12 1.53
CA ARG A 17 -8.13 3.14 2.50
C ARG A 17 -7.21 3.15 3.73
N GLU A 18 -6.83 2.00 4.25
CA GLU A 18 -5.89 1.91 5.37
C GLU A 18 -4.51 2.46 5.00
N LEU A 19 -4.06 2.18 3.77
CA LEU A 19 -2.80 2.70 3.25
C LEU A 19 -2.84 4.22 3.12
N GLN A 20 -3.91 4.79 2.57
CA GLN A 20 -4.09 6.24 2.49
C GLN A 20 -4.07 6.88 3.87
N GLN A 21 -4.79 6.30 4.84
CA GLN A 21 -4.77 6.81 6.22
C GLN A 21 -3.38 6.69 6.87
N GLY A 22 -2.62 5.64 6.57
CA GLY A 22 -1.25 5.48 7.04
C GLY A 22 -0.32 6.57 6.50
N LEU A 23 -0.42 6.86 5.20
CA LEU A 23 0.28 7.95 4.53
C LEU A 23 -0.07 9.31 5.16
N ASP A 24 -1.37 9.58 5.35
CA ASP A 24 -1.86 10.81 5.98
C ASP A 24 -1.30 10.96 7.41
N ARG A 25 -1.27 9.88 8.20
CA ARG A 25 -0.70 9.88 9.57
C ARG A 25 0.81 10.10 9.58
N ALA A 26 1.51 9.59 8.58
CA ALA A 26 2.95 9.81 8.43
C ALA A 26 3.29 11.20 7.88
N GLY A 27 2.29 11.97 7.41
CA GLY A 27 2.52 13.23 6.72
C GLY A 27 3.23 13.06 5.37
N LEU A 28 2.97 11.93 4.69
CA LEU A 28 3.63 11.54 3.45
C LEU A 28 2.62 11.42 2.32
N ASP A 29 3.05 11.82 1.12
CA ASP A 29 2.36 11.44 -0.11
C ASP A 29 2.90 10.11 -0.64
N ALA A 30 2.13 9.46 -1.51
CA ALA A 30 2.48 8.17 -2.09
C ALA A 30 3.83 8.19 -2.85
N ASP A 31 4.17 9.33 -3.49
CA ASP A 31 5.45 9.54 -4.15
C ASP A 31 6.64 9.50 -3.15
N ALA A 32 6.43 9.99 -1.93
CA ALA A 32 7.47 10.06 -0.90
C ALA A 32 7.89 8.68 -0.37
N VAL A 33 7.07 7.64 -0.54
CA VAL A 33 7.37 6.25 -0.15
C VAL A 33 7.79 5.38 -1.33
N TRP A 34 7.88 5.93 -2.54
CA TRP A 34 8.19 5.16 -3.75
C TRP A 34 9.60 4.53 -3.70
N VAL A 35 10.60 5.26 -3.21
CA VAL A 35 11.98 4.75 -3.11
C VAL A 35 12.09 3.58 -2.13
N ASP A 36 11.39 3.64 -1.00
CA ASP A 36 11.35 2.54 -0.02
C ASP A 36 10.62 1.33 -0.62
N TYR A 37 9.49 1.56 -1.29
CA TYR A 37 8.76 0.53 -2.03
C TYR A 37 9.64 -0.19 -3.06
N LEU A 38 10.44 0.54 -3.84
CA LEU A 38 11.38 -0.05 -4.81
C LEU A 38 12.46 -0.89 -4.10
N THR A 39 13.01 -0.40 -2.99
CA THR A 39 14.03 -1.10 -2.21
C THR A 39 13.52 -2.43 -1.65
N LEU A 40 12.21 -2.51 -1.38
CA LEU A 40 11.53 -3.74 -0.94
C LEU A 40 11.15 -4.68 -2.11
N GLY A 41 11.54 -4.35 -3.33
CA GLY A 41 11.26 -5.16 -4.53
C GLY A 41 9.92 -4.82 -5.20
N GLY A 42 9.44 -3.59 -5.00
CA GLY A 42 8.37 -2.99 -5.79
C GLY A 42 8.78 -2.75 -7.24
N ALA A 43 7.79 -2.69 -8.14
CA ALA A 43 8.02 -2.58 -9.58
C ALA A 43 7.17 -1.50 -10.28
N LEU A 44 6.22 -0.88 -9.57
CA LEU A 44 5.45 0.24 -10.12
C LEU A 44 6.34 1.48 -10.30
N SER A 45 6.08 2.20 -11.40
CA SER A 45 6.57 3.58 -11.55
C SER A 45 5.97 4.47 -10.45
N ALA A 46 6.58 5.63 -10.20
CA ALA A 46 6.04 6.60 -9.24
C ALA A 46 4.59 6.99 -9.59
N ASP A 47 4.33 7.29 -10.87
CA ASP A 47 2.99 7.62 -11.37
C ASP A 47 1.98 6.47 -11.19
N ASP A 48 2.38 5.23 -11.48
CA ASP A 48 1.52 4.06 -11.29
C ASP A 48 1.23 3.79 -9.82
N LEU A 49 2.21 3.99 -8.93
CA LEU A 49 2.04 3.87 -7.49
C LEU A 49 1.03 4.91 -7.00
N VAL A 50 1.20 6.19 -7.38
CA VAL A 50 0.26 7.26 -7.05
C VAL A 50 -1.14 6.94 -7.60
N ALA A 51 -1.24 6.43 -8.82
CA ALA A 51 -2.52 6.00 -9.40
C ALA A 51 -3.15 4.84 -8.62
N ALA A 52 -2.36 3.86 -8.17
CA ALA A 52 -2.85 2.72 -7.41
C ALA A 52 -3.35 3.12 -6.01
N VAL A 53 -2.59 3.95 -5.30
CA VAL A 53 -2.97 4.50 -3.99
C VAL A 53 -4.23 5.37 -4.10
N ALA A 54 -4.35 6.17 -5.16
CA ALA A 54 -5.55 6.97 -5.44
C ALA A 54 -6.74 6.14 -5.97
N GLY A 55 -6.59 4.84 -6.16
CA GLY A 55 -7.66 3.96 -6.66
C GLY A 55 -7.99 4.12 -8.14
N ARG A 56 -7.12 4.78 -8.90
CA ARG A 56 -7.21 4.93 -10.37
C ARG A 56 -6.63 3.71 -11.11
N ARG A 57 -5.93 2.83 -10.38
CA ARG A 57 -5.34 1.58 -10.86
C ARG A 57 -5.56 0.49 -9.80
N ALA A 58 -5.73 -0.76 -10.24
CA ALA A 58 -5.76 -1.89 -9.33
C ALA A 58 -4.42 -2.05 -8.60
N LEU A 59 -4.47 -2.18 -7.28
CA LEU A 59 -3.29 -2.44 -6.47
C LEU A 59 -3.18 -3.95 -6.23
N ALA A 60 -2.10 -4.60 -6.66
CA ALA A 60 -1.93 -6.03 -6.40
C ALA A 60 -1.68 -6.28 -4.90
N ARG A 61 -2.10 -7.43 -4.40
CA ARG A 61 -1.94 -7.84 -3.00
C ARG A 61 -0.50 -7.69 -2.50
N ARG A 62 0.47 -8.15 -3.29
CA ARG A 62 1.90 -8.02 -2.98
C ARG A 62 2.32 -6.56 -2.88
N ASP A 63 1.92 -5.72 -3.84
CA ASP A 63 2.28 -4.31 -3.84
C ASP A 63 1.66 -3.57 -2.66
N HIS A 64 0.44 -3.92 -2.25
CA HIS A 64 -0.15 -3.43 -1.01
C HIS A 64 0.73 -3.75 0.20
N ASP A 65 1.20 -4.99 0.33
CA ASP A 65 1.99 -5.40 1.50
C ASP A 65 3.36 -4.71 1.54
N LEU A 66 3.97 -4.48 0.38
CA LEU A 66 5.21 -3.70 0.29
C LEU A 66 4.98 -2.23 0.68
N LEU A 67 3.89 -1.61 0.22
CA LEU A 67 3.54 -0.24 0.59
C LEU A 67 3.17 -0.13 2.06
N ALA A 68 2.41 -1.09 2.60
CA ALA A 68 2.10 -1.17 4.02
C ALA A 68 3.39 -1.23 4.84
N HIS A 69 4.37 -2.06 4.42
CA HIS A 69 5.68 -2.13 5.07
C HIS A 69 6.42 -0.78 5.01
N ALA A 70 6.55 -0.18 3.83
CA ALA A 70 7.25 1.09 3.65
C ALA A 70 6.63 2.22 4.50
N VAL A 71 5.30 2.33 4.52
CA VAL A 71 4.59 3.33 5.33
C VAL A 71 4.79 3.06 6.83
N ASN A 72 4.70 1.80 7.22
CA ASN A 72 4.89 1.37 8.60
C ASN A 72 6.28 1.73 9.16
N GLU A 73 7.34 1.67 8.35
CA GLU A 73 8.68 2.11 8.79
C GLU A 73 8.78 3.62 9.09
N ARG A 74 7.84 4.43 8.57
CA ARG A 74 7.78 5.88 8.82
C ARG A 74 6.88 6.26 9.99
N LEU A 75 6.03 5.34 10.45
CA LEU A 75 5.12 5.56 11.56
C LEU A 75 5.82 5.31 12.91
N PRO A 76 5.44 6.04 13.98
CA PRO A 76 5.89 5.73 15.33
C PRO A 76 5.63 4.27 15.71
N ALA A 77 6.55 3.65 16.43
CA ALA A 77 6.50 2.22 16.77
C ALA A 77 5.30 1.85 17.66
N ASP A 78 4.81 2.79 18.47
CA ASP A 78 3.65 2.68 19.36
C ASP A 78 2.33 3.14 18.71
N GLY A 79 2.38 3.59 17.45
CA GLY A 79 1.24 4.09 16.71
C GLY A 79 0.44 3.01 15.94
N PRO A 80 -0.75 3.37 15.43
CA PRO A 80 -1.53 2.49 14.58
C PRO A 80 -0.78 2.19 13.28
N ARG A 81 -0.62 0.91 12.96
CA ARG A 81 0.06 0.41 11.76
C ARG A 81 -0.93 0.25 10.59
N VAL A 82 -0.43 0.37 9.37
CA VAL A 82 -1.15 -0.09 8.17
C VAL A 82 -1.18 -1.63 8.21
N PRO A 83 -2.36 -2.27 8.18
CA PRO A 83 -2.46 -3.72 8.15
C PRO A 83 -1.93 -4.27 6.82
N TYR A 84 -1.30 -5.44 6.89
CA TYR A 84 -1.00 -6.25 5.71
C TYR A 84 -2.28 -6.92 5.19
N SER A 85 -2.22 -7.44 3.97
CA SER A 85 -3.37 -8.00 3.26
C SER A 85 -4.03 -9.18 4.01
N ASP A 86 -3.26 -9.96 4.75
CA ASP A 86 -3.73 -11.07 5.60
C ASP A 86 -4.37 -10.60 6.93
N GLN A 87 -4.19 -9.34 7.30
CA GLN A 87 -4.78 -8.72 8.50
C GLN A 87 -6.07 -7.95 8.19
N LEU A 88 -6.50 -7.91 6.93
CA LEU A 88 -7.72 -7.21 6.50
C LEU A 88 -9.00 -8.03 6.64
N GLY A 89 -8.92 -9.28 7.11
CA GLY A 89 -10.01 -10.25 7.26
C GLY A 89 -10.33 -10.58 8.71
#